data_AF-A0A954YYB8-F1
#
_entry.id   AF-A0A954YYB8-F1
#
_cell.length_a   1.000
_cell.length_b   1.000
_cell.length_c   1.000
_cell.angle_alpha   90.00
_cell.angle_beta   90.00
_cell.angle_gamma   90.00
#
_symmetry.space_group_name_H-M   'P 1'
#
loop_
_entity.id
_entity.type
_entity.pdbx_description
1 polymer ?
#
loop_
_entity_poly.entity_id
_entity_poly.type
_entity_poly.pdbx_seq_one_letter_code
_entity_poly.pdbx_strand_id
1 'polypeptide(L)'
;MSLFKSAEERRIERDIKIRQGIRRIEKSIAEQNKFTDEFIRNARRAKEIGDQGQYNFIRNSLKKTATVKKMLERQLLAVKSALIIKRQAEASSDFAQAMGTMAKEISRMFGETDLVKTQMDWEKAMAQSQSMEERTSMFLESIESAAEGDVSSTPAEVITDAEIDAMIEAESEAEHAKDVDELDALRAELNSLKDDAQKEGK
;
A
#
# COMPACT_ATOMS: atom_id res chain seq x y z
N MET A 1 -6.18 17.14 -35.91
CA MET A 1 -6.10 16.45 -34.61
C MET A 1 -7.18 17.00 -33.71
N SER A 2 -8.05 16.14 -33.15
CA SER A 2 -9.12 16.58 -32.25
C SER A 2 -8.53 17.30 -31.04
N LEU A 3 -8.97 18.54 -30.79
CA LEU A 3 -8.55 19.37 -29.65
C LEU A 3 -9.11 18.87 -28.31
N PHE A 4 -9.96 17.84 -28.31
CA PHE A 4 -10.60 17.31 -27.10
C PHE A 4 -10.49 15.78 -27.04
N LYS A 5 -10.06 15.26 -25.88
CA LYS A 5 -10.01 13.84 -25.57
C LYS A 5 -11.41 13.27 -25.36
N SER A 6 -11.66 12.04 -25.80
CA SER A 6 -12.92 11.34 -25.56
C SER A 6 -13.14 11.06 -24.07
N ALA A 7 -14.38 10.76 -23.65
CA ALA A 7 -14.66 10.38 -22.27
C ALA A 7 -13.89 9.10 -21.85
N GLU A 8 -13.74 8.18 -22.80
CA GLU A 8 -13.01 6.93 -22.61
C GLU A 8 -11.49 7.15 -22.52
N GLU A 9 -10.93 8.01 -23.38
CA GLU A 9 -9.52 8.42 -23.30
C GLU A 9 -9.20 9.07 -21.94
N ARG A 10 -10.09 9.93 -21.43
CA ARG A 10 -9.94 10.55 -20.10
C ARG A 10 -10.07 9.53 -18.96
N ARG A 11 -10.89 8.49 -19.11
CA ARG A 11 -11.01 7.40 -18.12
C ARG A 11 -9.72 6.58 -18.07
N ILE A 12 -9.20 6.17 -19.23
CA ILE A 12 -7.96 5.39 -19.36
C ILE A 12 -6.76 6.17 -18.79
N GLU A 13 -6.65 7.45 -19.12
CA GLU A 13 -5.58 8.31 -18.61
C GLU A 13 -5.61 8.43 -17.08
N ARG A 14 -6.80 8.63 -16.48
CA ARG A 14 -6.97 8.64 -15.02
C ARG A 14 -6.55 7.32 -14.39
N ASP A 15 -6.97 6.19 -14.97
CA ASP A 15 -6.58 4.87 -14.46
C ASP A 15 -5.07 4.62 -14.54
N ILE A 16 -4.42 5.09 -15.60
CA ILE A 16 -2.96 5.02 -15.74
C ILE A 16 -2.28 5.86 -14.65
N LYS A 17 -2.73 7.09 -14.42
CA LYS A 17 -2.17 7.97 -13.38
C LYS A 17 -2.34 7.39 -11.99
N ILE A 18 -3.51 6.84 -11.66
CA ILE A 18 -3.75 6.18 -10.37
C ILE A 18 -2.78 5.00 -10.17
N ARG A 19 -2.61 4.16 -11.20
CA ARG A 19 -1.65 3.03 -11.13
C ARG A 19 -0.22 3.52 -10.97
N GLN A 20 0.17 4.63 -11.62
CA GLN A 20 1.48 5.24 -11.44
C GLN A 20 1.67 5.78 -10.02
N GLY A 21 0.66 6.45 -9.45
CA GLY A 21 0.66 6.91 -8.07
C GLY A 21 0.84 5.78 -7.06
N ILE A 22 0.08 4.68 -7.23
CA ILE A 22 0.23 3.47 -6.41
C ILE A 22 1.67 2.95 -6.45
N ARG A 23 2.25 2.80 -7.64
CA ARG A 23 3.63 2.31 -7.79
C ARG A 23 4.65 3.23 -7.12
N ARG A 24 4.44 4.55 -7.18
CA ARG A 24 5.32 5.53 -6.49
C ARG A 24 5.25 5.33 -4.98
N ILE A 25 4.05 5.23 -4.41
CA ILE A 25 3.85 4.98 -2.97
C ILE A 25 4.51 3.65 -2.56
N GLU A 26 4.28 2.58 -3.31
CA GLU A 26 4.89 1.27 -3.06
C GLU A 26 6.43 1.32 -3.10
N LYS A 27 7.00 2.04 -4.08
CA LYS A 27 8.45 2.25 -4.16
C LYS A 27 8.98 3.04 -2.96
N SER A 28 8.29 4.11 -2.56
CA SER A 28 8.67 4.90 -1.39
C SER A 28 8.60 4.10 -0.10
N ILE A 29 7.60 3.23 0.08
CA ILE A 29 7.54 2.30 1.22
C ILE A 29 8.75 1.37 1.22
N ALA A 30 9.11 0.79 0.06
CA ALA A 30 10.28 -0.07 -0.06
C ALA A 30 11.59 0.68 0.26
N GLU A 31 11.70 1.95 -0.13
CA GLU A 31 12.84 2.81 0.25
C GLU A 31 12.87 3.09 1.75
N GLN A 32 11.72 3.39 2.39
CA GLN A 32 11.67 3.57 3.85
C GLN A 32 12.07 2.31 4.62
N ASN A 33 11.74 1.11 4.10
CA ASN A 33 12.21 -0.15 4.69
C ASN A 33 13.74 -0.25 4.67
N LYS A 34 14.37 0.08 3.53
CA LYS A 34 15.84 0.08 3.44
C LYS A 34 16.47 1.05 4.43
N PHE A 35 15.92 2.26 4.56
CA PHE A 35 16.40 3.23 5.56
C PHE A 35 16.19 2.73 6.99
N THR A 36 15.09 2.03 7.26
CA THR A 36 14.83 1.40 8.56
C THR A 36 15.96 0.40 8.89
N ASP A 37 16.29 -0.50 7.97
CA ASP A 37 17.33 -1.52 8.16
C ASP A 37 18.72 -0.89 8.36
N GLU A 38 19.05 0.16 7.61
CA GLU A 38 20.30 0.93 7.76
C GLU A 38 20.36 1.64 9.11
N PHE A 39 19.28 2.31 9.53
CA PHE A 39 19.23 2.97 10.83
C PHE A 39 19.32 1.99 11.99
N ILE A 40 18.67 0.82 11.91
CA ILE A 40 18.78 -0.22 12.96
C ILE A 40 20.23 -0.70 13.10
N ARG A 41 20.91 -1.03 11.99
CA ARG A 41 22.32 -1.43 12.01
C ARG A 41 23.21 -0.36 12.61
N ASN A 42 23.02 0.90 12.21
CA ASN A 42 23.78 2.02 12.75
C ASN A 42 23.50 2.26 14.24
N ALA A 43 22.25 2.09 14.69
CA ALA A 43 21.88 2.23 16.10
C ALA A 43 22.57 1.17 16.96
N ARG A 44 22.58 -0.09 16.51
CA ARG A 44 23.28 -1.18 17.20
C ARG A 44 24.77 -0.88 17.32
N ARG A 45 25.39 -0.44 16.23
CA ARG A 45 26.81 -0.05 16.25
C ARG A 45 27.09 1.09 17.23
N ALA A 46 26.22 2.11 17.27
CA ALA A 46 26.35 3.21 18.23
C ALA A 46 26.23 2.72 19.69
N LYS A 47 25.33 1.76 19.97
CA LYS A 47 25.17 1.12 21.27
C LYS A 47 26.42 0.32 21.68
N GLU A 48 27.00 -0.45 20.75
CA GLU A 48 28.22 -1.26 20.99
C GLU A 48 29.43 -0.40 21.34
N ILE A 49 29.61 0.75 20.68
CA ILE A 49 30.74 1.64 20.94
C ILE A 49 30.49 2.60 22.11
N GLY A 50 29.32 2.51 22.76
CA GLY A 50 28.93 3.37 23.88
C GLY A 50 28.62 4.83 23.50
N ASP A 51 28.40 5.12 22.22
CA ASP A 51 28.06 6.47 21.75
C ASP A 51 26.54 6.71 21.89
N GLN A 52 26.16 7.09 23.11
CA GLN A 52 24.76 7.36 23.45
C GLN A 52 24.17 8.55 22.67
N GLY A 53 25.00 9.53 22.29
CA GLY A 53 24.55 10.69 21.53
C GLY A 53 24.11 10.30 20.13
N GLN A 54 24.96 9.53 19.45
CA GLN A 54 24.67 9.00 18.12
C GLN A 54 23.52 7.98 18.15
N TYR A 55 23.47 7.12 19.17
CA TYR A 55 22.35 6.19 19.38
C TYR A 55 21.01 6.94 19.46
N ASN A 56 20.92 7.98 20.30
CA ASN A 56 19.69 8.78 20.46
C ASN A 56 19.31 9.51 19.17
N PHE A 57 20.29 10.03 18.42
CA PHE A 57 20.04 10.66 17.11
C PHE A 57 19.46 9.69 16.09
N ILE A 58 20.04 8.49 16.00
CA ILE A 58 19.57 7.45 15.07
C ILE A 58 18.18 6.97 15.47
N ARG A 59 17.92 6.76 16.76
CA ARG A 59 16.59 6.40 17.29
C ARG A 59 15.50 7.41 16.89
N ASN A 60 15.79 8.71 16.99
CA ASN A 60 14.88 9.76 16.54
C ASN A 60 14.69 9.76 15.02
N SER A 61 15.72 9.42 14.25
CA SER A 61 15.63 9.29 12.78
C SER A 61 14.78 8.08 12.39
N LEU A 62 14.98 6.95 13.05
CA LEU A 62 14.19 5.72 12.89
C LEU A 62 12.70 5.97 13.19
N LYS A 63 12.41 6.72 14.26
CA LYS A 63 11.04 7.16 14.59
C LYS A 63 10.39 7.97 13.46
N LYS A 64 11.12 8.91 12.86
CA LYS A 64 10.63 9.69 11.70
C LYS A 64 10.40 8.80 10.49
N THR A 65 11.35 7.91 10.16
CA THR A 65 11.22 6.94 9.06
C THR A 65 9.99 6.06 9.21
N ALA A 66 9.79 5.48 10.40
CA ALA A 66 8.63 4.64 10.68
C ALA A 66 7.31 5.44 10.59
N THR A 67 7.33 6.71 11.01
CA THR A 67 6.17 7.61 10.93
C THR A 67 5.76 7.87 9.48
N VAL A 68 6.74 8.17 8.62
CA VAL A 68 6.53 8.36 7.17
C VAL A 68 6.04 7.07 6.53
N LYS A 69 6.64 5.92 6.86
CA LYS A 69 6.21 4.61 6.36
C LYS A 69 4.75 4.33 6.69
N LYS A 70 4.33 4.51 7.96
CA LYS A 70 2.93 4.29 8.39
C LYS A 70 1.95 5.19 7.64
N MET A 71 2.33 6.44 7.38
CA MET A 71 1.53 7.36 6.58
C MET A 71 1.38 6.89 5.13
N LEU A 72 2.47 6.47 4.48
CA LEU A 72 2.45 5.96 3.10
C LEU A 72 1.61 4.67 2.99
N GLU A 73 1.72 3.76 3.96
CA GLU A 73 0.89 2.55 4.02
C GLU A 73 -0.60 2.88 4.14
N ARG A 74 -0.95 3.86 4.98
CA ARG A 74 -2.33 4.36 5.11
C ARG A 74 -2.84 4.97 3.80
N GLN A 75 -2.02 5.79 3.12
CA GLN A 75 -2.36 6.35 1.81
C GLN A 75 -2.59 5.25 0.76
N LEU A 76 -1.70 4.24 0.71
CA LEU A 76 -1.83 3.10 -0.19
C LEU A 76 -3.15 2.34 0.05
N LEU A 77 -3.49 2.11 1.32
CA LEU A 77 -4.74 1.45 1.70
C LEU A 77 -5.97 2.27 1.30
N ALA A 78 -5.94 3.59 1.51
CA ALA A 78 -7.02 4.50 1.12
C ALA A 78 -7.26 4.46 -0.40
N VAL A 79 -6.19 4.52 -1.20
CA VAL A 79 -6.28 4.43 -2.67
C VAL A 79 -6.83 3.07 -3.11
N LYS A 80 -6.35 1.96 -2.53
CA LYS A 80 -6.85 0.60 -2.83
C LYS A 80 -8.34 0.48 -2.48
N SER A 81 -8.76 1.03 -1.34
CA SER A 81 -10.16 1.02 -0.91
C SER A 81 -11.04 1.84 -1.85
N ALA A 82 -10.58 3.03 -2.26
CA ALA A 82 -11.28 3.87 -3.23
C ALA A 82 -11.45 3.19 -4.60
N LEU A 83 -10.44 2.42 -5.05
CA LEU A 83 -10.55 1.63 -6.27
C LEU A 83 -11.58 0.49 -6.18
N ILE A 84 -11.72 -0.13 -5.00
CA ILE A 84 -12.77 -1.14 -4.76
C ILE A 84 -14.15 -0.48 -4.83
N ILE A 85 -14.31 0.67 -4.15
CA ILE A 85 -15.56 1.45 -4.17
C ILE A 85 -15.91 1.87 -5.60
N LYS A 86 -14.93 2.36 -6.38
CA LYS A 86 -15.11 2.68 -7.80
C LYS A 86 -15.64 1.48 -8.59
N ARG A 87 -14.99 0.31 -8.47
CA ARG A 87 -15.44 -0.92 -9.17
C ARG A 87 -16.84 -1.36 -8.75
N GLN A 88 -17.17 -1.20 -7.47
CA GLN A 88 -18.51 -1.50 -6.95
C GLN A 88 -19.56 -0.54 -7.53
N ALA A 89 -19.24 0.75 -7.65
CA ALA A 89 -20.11 1.74 -8.29
C ALA A 89 -20.27 1.46 -9.79
N GLU A 90 -19.18 1.17 -10.51
CA GLU A 90 -19.21 0.77 -11.93
C GLU A 90 -20.09 -0.47 -12.14
N ALA A 91 -19.90 -1.53 -11.34
CA ALA A 91 -20.72 -2.74 -11.41
C ALA A 91 -22.20 -2.49 -11.09
N SER A 92 -22.49 -1.57 -10.15
CA SER A 92 -23.86 -1.17 -9.82
C SER A 92 -24.50 -0.36 -10.94
N SER A 93 -23.73 0.50 -11.61
CA SER A 93 -24.15 1.26 -12.79
C SER A 93 -24.44 0.34 -13.97
N ASP A 94 -23.53 -0.58 -14.28
CA ASP A 94 -23.69 -1.57 -15.36
C ASP A 94 -24.93 -2.44 -15.13
N PHE A 95 -25.14 -2.89 -13.88
CA PHE A 95 -26.33 -3.63 -13.49
C PHE A 95 -27.61 -2.81 -13.66
N ALA A 96 -27.63 -1.55 -13.19
CA ALA A 96 -28.79 -0.68 -13.33
C ALA A 96 -29.10 -0.39 -14.82
N GLN A 97 -28.08 -0.25 -15.66
CA GLN A 97 -28.23 -0.06 -17.10
C GLN A 97 -28.77 -1.31 -17.81
N ALA A 98 -28.30 -2.50 -17.43
CA ALA A 98 -28.81 -3.78 -17.92
C ALA A 98 -30.28 -3.99 -17.51
N MET A 99 -30.62 -3.70 -16.25
CA MET A 99 -31.99 -3.72 -15.74
C MET A 99 -32.90 -2.72 -16.45
N GLY A 100 -32.42 -1.50 -16.73
CA GLY A 100 -33.16 -0.51 -17.51
C GLY A 100 -33.44 -0.97 -18.96
N THR A 101 -32.50 -1.70 -19.56
CA THR A 101 -32.68 -2.28 -20.90
C THR A 101 -33.71 -3.40 -20.87
N MET A 102 -33.60 -4.33 -19.92
CA MET A 102 -34.59 -5.39 -19.70
C MET A 102 -35.98 -4.83 -19.39
N ALA A 103 -36.08 -3.80 -18.56
CA ALA A 103 -37.36 -3.15 -18.23
C ALA A 103 -38.04 -2.54 -19.46
N LYS A 104 -37.27 -1.90 -20.36
CA LYS A 104 -37.79 -1.38 -21.64
C LYS A 104 -38.29 -2.51 -22.56
N GLU A 105 -37.57 -3.62 -22.61
CA GLU A 105 -37.98 -4.80 -23.40
C GLU A 105 -39.25 -5.45 -22.82
N ILE A 106 -39.33 -5.62 -21.50
CA ILE A 106 -40.50 -6.16 -20.81
C ILE A 106 -41.72 -5.24 -20.99
N SER A 107 -41.56 -3.92 -20.86
CA SER A 107 -42.63 -2.94 -21.12
C SER A 107 -43.16 -3.02 -22.54
N ARG A 108 -42.26 -3.21 -23.52
CA ARG A 108 -42.62 -3.40 -24.92
C ARG A 108 -43.38 -4.72 -25.16
N MET A 109 -43.14 -5.74 -24.34
CA MET A 109 -43.78 -7.06 -24.46
C MET A 109 -45.12 -7.18 -23.69
N PHE A 110 -45.30 -6.46 -22.57
CA PHE A 110 -46.40 -6.74 -21.62
C PHE A 110 -47.37 -5.58 -21.31
N GLY A 111 -47.15 -4.35 -21.80
CA GLY A 111 -48.12 -3.25 -21.68
C GLY A 111 -48.19 -2.58 -20.29
N GLU A 112 -47.63 -1.36 -20.25
CA GLU A 112 -47.61 -0.21 -19.31
C GLU A 112 -48.09 -0.24 -17.84
N THR A 113 -48.86 -1.19 -17.33
CA THR A 113 -49.69 -0.87 -16.15
C THR A 113 -48.96 -0.86 -14.79
N ASP A 114 -47.72 -1.39 -14.67
CA ASP A 114 -46.94 -1.32 -13.41
C ASP A 114 -45.42 -1.06 -13.61
N LEU A 115 -45.00 -0.81 -14.85
CA LEU A 115 -43.58 -0.68 -15.21
C LEU A 115 -43.07 0.77 -15.20
N VAL A 116 -43.96 1.77 -15.20
CA VAL A 116 -43.59 3.20 -15.16
C VAL A 116 -42.98 3.60 -13.82
N LYS A 117 -43.56 3.13 -12.70
CA LYS A 117 -43.01 3.37 -11.36
C LYS A 117 -41.67 2.67 -11.18
N THR A 118 -41.60 1.43 -11.65
CA THR A 118 -40.38 0.64 -11.74
C THR A 118 -39.31 1.41 -12.54
N GLN A 119 -39.63 1.92 -13.73
CA GLN A 119 -38.74 2.74 -14.54
C GLN A 119 -38.23 4.00 -13.81
N MET A 120 -39.10 4.74 -13.12
CA MET A 120 -38.71 5.95 -12.37
C MET A 120 -37.76 5.63 -11.21
N ASP A 121 -38.02 4.56 -10.45
CA ASP A 121 -37.14 4.14 -9.36
C ASP A 121 -35.76 3.69 -9.88
N TRP A 122 -35.72 3.07 -11.07
CA TRP A 122 -34.46 2.73 -11.76
C TRP A 122 -33.70 3.94 -12.29
N GLU A 123 -34.39 4.90 -12.92
CA GLU A 123 -33.78 6.16 -13.38
C GLU A 123 -33.19 6.95 -12.20
N LYS A 124 -33.87 6.94 -11.04
CA LYS A 124 -33.37 7.53 -9.80
C LYS A 124 -32.13 6.81 -9.27
N ALA A 125 -32.12 5.48 -9.29
CA ALA A 125 -30.95 4.68 -8.91
C ALA A 125 -29.75 4.93 -9.85
N MET A 126 -29.98 5.07 -11.16
CA MET A 126 -28.94 5.41 -12.13
C MET A 126 -28.35 6.80 -11.88
N ALA A 127 -29.19 7.81 -11.65
CA ALA A 127 -28.73 9.17 -11.34
C ALA A 127 -27.91 9.21 -10.03
N GLN A 128 -28.31 8.44 -9.02
CA GLN A 128 -27.55 8.31 -7.77
C GLN A 128 -26.20 7.61 -7.99
N SER A 129 -26.15 6.57 -8.84
CA SER A 129 -24.91 5.87 -9.19
C SER A 129 -23.90 6.81 -9.89
N GLN A 130 -24.36 7.59 -10.87
CA GLN A 130 -23.52 8.58 -11.57
C GLN A 130 -22.96 9.63 -10.59
N SER A 131 -23.78 10.12 -9.65
CA SER A 131 -23.31 11.04 -8.60
C SER A 131 -22.25 10.42 -7.66
N MET A 132 -22.27 9.09 -7.50
CA MET A 132 -21.33 8.34 -6.66
C MET A 132 -19.99 8.16 -7.39
N GLU A 133 -20.03 7.89 -8.70
CA GLU A 133 -18.86 7.84 -9.57
C GLU A 133 -18.14 9.21 -9.61
N GLU A 134 -18.90 10.29 -9.74
CA GLU A 134 -18.35 11.66 -9.79
C GLU A 134 -17.70 12.06 -8.46
N ARG A 135 -18.36 11.78 -7.32
CA ARG A 135 -17.78 11.98 -5.97
C ARG A 135 -16.51 11.15 -5.75
N THR A 136 -16.49 9.91 -6.24
CA THR A 136 -15.32 9.04 -6.14
C THR A 136 -14.17 9.56 -7.00
N SER A 137 -14.46 10.10 -8.19
CA SER A 137 -13.45 10.75 -9.03
C SER A 137 -12.82 11.96 -8.34
N MET A 138 -13.64 12.84 -7.76
CA MET A 138 -13.14 14.02 -7.03
C MET A 138 -12.27 13.63 -5.82
N PHE A 139 -12.64 12.56 -5.11
CA PHE A 139 -11.84 12.04 -4.01
C PHE A 139 -10.48 11.51 -4.48
N LEU A 140 -10.44 10.73 -5.55
CA LEU A 140 -9.19 10.21 -6.12
C LEU A 140 -8.25 11.33 -6.60
N GLU A 141 -8.81 12.39 -7.18
CA GLU A 141 -8.06 13.59 -7.60
C GLU A 141 -7.50 14.37 -6.39
N SER A 142 -8.25 14.42 -5.28
CA SER A 142 -7.76 15.01 -4.03
C SER A 142 -6.63 14.21 -3.38
N ILE A 143 -6.66 12.87 -3.49
CA ILE A 143 -5.57 12.01 -3.01
C ILE A 143 -4.33 12.13 -3.92
N GLU A 144 -4.52 12.21 -5.24
CA GLU A 144 -3.43 12.49 -6.19
C GLU A 144 -2.73 13.80 -5.81
N SER A 145 -3.49 14.86 -5.57
CA SER A 145 -2.97 16.15 -5.13
C SER A 145 -2.25 16.06 -3.78
N ALA A 146 -2.75 15.25 -2.85
CA ALA A 146 -2.12 15.04 -1.54
C ALA A 146 -0.85 14.16 -1.60
N ALA A 147 -0.73 13.29 -2.60
CA ALA A 147 0.47 12.50 -2.87
C ALA A 147 1.55 13.30 -3.62
N GLU A 148 1.15 14.37 -4.33
CA GLU A 148 2.05 15.32 -4.99
C GLU A 148 2.51 16.46 -4.06
N GLY A 149 1.76 16.74 -2.99
CA GLY A 149 2.11 17.73 -1.96
C GLY A 149 3.12 17.23 -0.93
N ASP A 150 3.97 18.14 -0.43
CA ASP A 150 4.99 17.85 0.58
C ASP A 150 4.39 17.23 1.86
N VAL A 151 4.95 16.08 2.26
CA VAL A 151 4.47 15.13 3.27
C VAL A 151 4.48 15.69 4.72
N SER A 152 4.90 16.94 4.90
CA SER A 152 5.26 17.54 6.18
C SER A 152 4.09 17.94 7.10
N SER A 153 2.82 17.86 6.65
CA SER A 153 1.71 18.55 7.32
C SER A 153 0.54 17.67 7.83
N THR A 154 0.64 16.33 7.78
CA THR A 154 -0.41 15.45 8.36
C THR A 154 -0.03 15.03 9.79
N PRO A 155 -0.92 15.13 10.80
CA PRO A 155 -0.64 14.60 12.14
C PRO A 155 -0.48 13.09 12.02
N ALA A 156 0.75 12.62 12.13
CA ALA A 156 1.04 11.22 12.11
C ALA A 156 0.74 10.61 13.48
N GLU A 157 0.26 9.36 13.49
CA GLU A 157 0.21 8.56 14.70
C GLU A 157 1.60 8.57 15.35
N VAL A 158 1.66 8.99 16.61
CA VAL A 158 2.91 9.12 17.34
C VAL A 158 3.43 7.72 17.63
N ILE A 159 4.43 7.29 16.87
CA ILE A 159 5.17 6.06 17.17
C ILE A 159 5.86 6.23 18.52
N THR A 160 5.75 5.23 19.37
CA THR A 160 6.31 5.28 20.71
C THR A 160 7.78 4.92 20.70
N ASP A 161 8.46 5.45 21.70
CA ASP A 161 9.87 5.20 21.97
C ASP A 161 10.17 3.72 22.23
N ALA A 162 9.26 3.03 22.93
CA ALA A 162 9.35 1.60 23.22
C ALA A 162 9.19 0.72 21.96
N GLU A 163 8.33 1.11 21.02
CA GLU A 163 8.19 0.39 19.74
C GLU A 163 9.49 0.43 18.94
N ILE A 164 10.20 1.57 18.96
CA ILE A 164 11.50 1.71 18.28
C ILE A 164 12.56 0.84 18.96
N ASP A 165 12.58 0.80 20.29
CA ASP A 165 13.55 -0.02 21.03
C ASP A 165 13.32 -1.52 20.77
N ALA A 166 12.07 -1.96 20.72
CA ALA A 166 11.71 -3.34 20.39
C ALA A 166 12.14 -3.74 18.96
N MET A 167 12.02 -2.83 17.99
CA MET A 167 12.50 -3.08 16.62
C MET A 167 14.02 -3.29 16.56
N ILE A 168 14.79 -2.51 17.33
CA ILE A 168 16.25 -2.63 17.37
C ILE A 168 16.67 -3.96 18.01
N GLU A 169 16.01 -4.35 19.10
CA GLU A 169 16.35 -5.59 19.81
C GLU A 169 15.98 -6.83 18.98
N ALA A 170 14.82 -6.84 18.31
CA ALA A 170 14.39 -7.95 17.46
C ALA A 170 15.39 -8.24 16.32
N GLU A 171 15.97 -7.21 15.70
CA GLU A 171 17.01 -7.39 14.68
C GLU A 171 18.33 -7.89 15.29
N SER A 172 18.64 -7.49 16.53
CA SER A 172 19.81 -8.00 17.25
C SER A 172 19.70 -9.50 17.54
N GLU A 173 18.51 -9.94 17.95
CA GLU A 173 18.22 -11.37 18.16
C GLU A 173 18.27 -12.14 16.83
N ALA A 174 17.73 -11.59 15.75
CA ALA A 174 17.73 -12.22 14.43
C ALA A 174 19.14 -12.34 13.82
N GLU A 175 20.02 -11.35 14.01
CA GLU A 175 21.42 -11.44 13.58
C GLU A 175 22.21 -12.43 14.45
N HIS A 176 22.02 -12.41 15.77
CA HIS A 176 22.63 -13.41 16.64
C HIS A 176 22.22 -14.85 16.28
N ALA A 177 20.97 -15.07 15.88
CA ALA A 177 20.52 -16.37 15.40
C ALA A 177 21.25 -16.80 14.11
N LYS A 178 21.43 -15.87 13.15
CA LYS A 178 22.18 -16.14 11.92
C LYS A 178 23.66 -16.44 12.19
N ASP A 179 24.28 -15.68 13.08
CA ASP A 179 25.68 -15.90 13.48
C ASP A 179 25.86 -17.28 14.13
N VAL A 180 24.89 -17.71 14.96
CA VAL A 180 24.91 -19.05 15.58
C VAL A 180 24.76 -20.14 14.52
N ASP A 181 23.83 -19.98 13.57
CA ASP A 181 23.64 -20.95 12.48
C ASP A 181 24.89 -21.05 11.59
N GLU A 182 25.55 -19.93 11.29
CA GLU A 182 26.79 -19.89 10.50
C GLU A 182 27.97 -20.53 11.26
N LEU A 183 28.08 -20.28 12.56
CA LEU A 183 29.08 -20.92 13.42
C LEU A 183 28.88 -22.43 13.51
N ASP A 184 27.63 -22.90 13.57
CA ASP A 184 27.34 -24.33 13.62
C ASP A 184 27.60 -25.02 12.27
N ALA A 185 27.33 -24.34 11.15
CA ALA A 185 27.73 -24.81 9.81
C ALA A 185 29.26 -24.91 9.66
N LEU A 186 30.00 -23.88 10.08
CA LEU A 186 31.47 -23.88 10.07
C LEU A 186 32.06 -24.98 10.98
N ARG A 187 31.44 -25.23 12.15
CA ARG A 187 31.84 -26.32 13.05
C ARG A 187 31.62 -27.69 12.42
N ALA A 188 30.51 -27.88 11.71
CA ALA A 188 30.23 -29.12 10.99
C ALA A 188 31.27 -29.38 9.90
N GLU A 189 31.64 -28.35 9.13
CA GLU A 189 32.66 -28.42 8.08
C GLU A 189 34.07 -28.73 8.65
N LEU A 190 34.43 -28.09 9.77
CA LEU A 190 35.68 -28.35 10.47
C LEU A 190 35.78 -29.79 11.01
N ASN A 191 34.65 -30.35 11.47
CA ASN A 191 34.60 -31.72 11.94
C ASN A 191 34.70 -32.73 10.77
N SER A 192 34.04 -32.48 9.64
CA SER A 192 34.20 -33.34 8.45
C SER A 192 35.64 -33.35 7.93
N LEU A 193 36.30 -32.19 7.89
CA LEU A 193 37.70 -32.08 7.47
C LEU A 193 38.67 -32.80 8.43
N LYS A 194 38.37 -32.80 9.73
CA LYS A 194 39.15 -33.56 10.73
C LYS A 194 38.95 -35.06 10.61
N ASP A 195 37.74 -35.51 10.33
CA ASP A 195 37.44 -36.94 10.14
C ASP A 195 38.08 -37.49 8.86
N ASP A 196 38.17 -36.69 7.80
CA ASP A 196 38.86 -37.06 6.56
C ASP A 196 40.38 -37.06 6.74
N ALA A 197 40.95 -36.09 7.47
CA ALA A 197 42.37 -36.09 7.82
C ALA A 197 42.78 -37.28 8.72
N GLN A 198 41.86 -37.81 9.54
CA GLN A 198 42.11 -39.03 10.34
C GLN A 198 41.99 -40.33 9.53
N LYS A 199 41.29 -40.31 8.39
CA LYS A 199 41.16 -41.48 7.50
C LYS A 199 42.32 -41.61 6.51
N GLU A 200 42.93 -40.50 6.08
CA GLU A 200 44.11 -40.52 5.21
C GLU A 200 45.44 -40.78 5.97
N GLY A 201 45.43 -40.69 7.31
CA GLY A 201 46.59 -40.92 8.16
C GLY A 201 46.79 -42.35 8.70
N LYS A 202 46.01 -43.33 8.23
CA LYS A 202 46.14 -44.76 8.56
C LYS A 202 46.52 -45.57 7.33
#